data_AF-A7NP16-F1
#
_entry.id   AF-A7NP16-F1
#
_cell.length_a   1.000
_cell.length_b   1.000
_cell.length_c   1.000
_cell.angle_alpha   90.00
_cell.angle_beta   90.00
_cell.angle_gamma   90.00
#
_symmetry.space_group_name_H-M   'P 1'
#
loop_
_entity.id
_entity.type
_entity.pdbx_description
1 polymer ?
#
loop_
_entity_poly.entity_id
_entity_poly.type
_entity_poly.pdbx_seq_one_letter_code
_entity_poly.pdbx_strand_id
1 'polypeptide(L)'
;MASAESPQIDEVVAAVLAAPKYRMIAPSLVRTLAMRELAARRNVKAAIKATKNKLHQIVGAYVEQRIDVADWVRQLQAHEVPSPTTVSEDALIQAALANSHGAHLGASFIRASLDLMARHASTRERLPIVHRFYAEILADLPPIRSVLDVGCGLNPLAIPWMPLAPDVVYHASDIDRTIVAFIAQYLALAGIAGSVEVRDQAAHPGGPPVDLALALKLLPVLEQIERGVAARVLDALDAPFVLVSYPVQTLGGRRKGMGATYERQMEALVTEREWEVQRFVFPGELAFLIRKGSRQS
;
A
#
# COMPACT_ATOMS: atom_id res chain seq x y z
N MET A 1 33.45 0.30 9.59
CA MET A 1 33.58 1.54 10.40
C MET A 1 32.18 2.08 10.63
N ALA A 2 31.67 2.00 11.85
CA ALA A 2 30.37 2.59 12.21
C ALA A 2 30.49 4.11 12.06
N SER A 3 29.73 4.72 11.14
CA SER A 3 29.71 6.17 10.99
C SER A 3 29.22 6.77 12.29
N ALA A 4 30.02 7.64 12.92
CA ALA A 4 29.58 8.43 14.06
C ALA A 4 28.35 9.25 13.63
N GLU A 5 27.16 8.81 14.04
CA GLU A 5 25.90 9.45 13.71
C GLU A 5 25.87 10.86 14.32
N SER A 6 25.36 11.84 13.56
CA SER A 6 25.28 13.22 14.05
C SER A 6 24.23 13.32 15.17
N PRO A 7 24.58 13.80 16.39
CA PRO A 7 23.63 13.97 17.49
C PRO A 7 22.38 14.80 17.12
N GLN A 8 22.51 15.67 16.12
CA GLN A 8 21.42 16.50 15.61
C GLN A 8 20.37 15.67 14.85
N ILE A 9 20.76 14.59 14.16
CA ILE A 9 19.81 13.70 13.46
C ILE A 9 18.92 13.01 14.49
N ASP A 10 19.51 12.46 15.55
CA ASP A 10 18.78 11.80 16.62
C ASP A 10 17.82 12.76 17.34
N GLU A 11 18.23 14.02 17.56
CA GLU A 11 17.38 15.06 18.12
C GLU A 11 16.14 15.32 17.24
N VAL A 12 16.32 15.44 15.92
CA VAL A 12 15.20 15.61 14.98
C VAL A 12 14.27 14.40 15.02
N VAL A 13 14.83 13.18 14.94
CA VAL A 13 14.06 11.92 14.94
C VAL A 13 13.24 11.80 16.22
N ALA A 14 13.85 12.02 17.39
CA ALA A 14 13.17 11.96 18.67
C ALA A 14 12.03 13.00 18.76
N ALA A 15 12.28 14.25 18.35
CA ALA A 15 11.29 15.33 18.40
C ALA A 15 10.12 15.12 17.41
N VAL A 16 10.35 14.40 16.31
CA VAL A 16 9.30 14.01 15.35
C VAL A 16 8.46 12.87 15.90
N LEU A 17 9.10 11.79 16.39
CA LEU A 17 8.42 10.61 16.93
C LEU A 17 7.70 10.86 18.27
N ALA A 18 8.10 11.90 19.02
CA ALA A 18 7.35 12.35 20.19
C ALA A 18 5.99 12.97 19.85
N ALA A 19 5.77 13.41 18.59
CA ALA A 19 4.49 13.97 18.18
C ALA A 19 3.45 12.85 17.98
N PRO A 20 2.25 12.93 18.58
CA PRO A 20 1.24 11.87 18.51
C PRO A 20 0.92 11.38 17.08
N LYS A 21 0.89 12.31 16.11
CA LYS A 21 0.59 12.02 14.70
C LYS A 21 1.65 11.15 14.00
N TYR A 22 2.91 11.21 14.42
CA TYR A 22 4.01 10.51 13.75
C TYR A 22 4.65 9.43 14.61
N ARG A 23 4.19 9.28 15.86
CA ARG A 23 4.72 8.32 16.83
C ARG A 23 4.72 6.90 16.29
N MET A 24 3.81 6.54 15.39
CA MET A 24 3.68 5.18 14.87
C MET A 24 4.44 4.94 13.56
N ILE A 25 5.07 5.97 12.99
CA ILE A 25 5.82 5.84 11.73
C ILE A 25 7.20 5.20 11.97
N ALA A 26 7.63 4.39 11.00
CA ALA A 26 8.94 3.74 10.97
C ALA A 26 10.08 4.75 11.24
N PRO A 27 10.92 4.53 12.27
CA PRO A 27 12.03 5.43 12.59
C PRO A 27 13.02 5.63 11.44
N SER A 28 13.22 4.62 10.58
CA SER A 28 14.09 4.71 9.39
C SER A 28 13.63 5.75 8.38
N LEU A 29 12.31 5.88 8.17
CA LEU A 29 11.76 6.89 7.27
C LEU A 29 11.97 8.28 7.87
N VAL A 30 11.69 8.44 9.17
CA VAL A 30 11.91 9.70 9.87
C VAL A 30 13.38 10.10 9.82
N ARG A 31 14.30 9.14 10.01
CA ARG A 31 15.75 9.37 9.90
C ARG A 31 16.15 9.81 8.49
N THR A 32 15.67 9.13 7.45
CA THR A 32 15.94 9.49 6.05
C THR A 32 15.51 10.93 5.74
N LEU A 33 14.32 11.32 6.18
CA LEU A 33 13.84 12.69 6.00
C LEU A 33 14.62 13.70 6.85
N ALA A 34 14.92 13.36 8.11
CA ALA A 34 15.69 14.20 9.02
C ALA A 34 17.08 14.51 8.47
N MET A 35 17.79 13.51 7.90
CA MET A 35 19.10 13.69 7.28
C MET A 35 19.05 14.71 6.13
N ARG A 36 18.03 14.61 5.26
CA ARG A 36 17.84 15.56 4.15
C ARG A 36 17.53 16.96 4.61
N GLU A 37 16.58 17.07 5.55
CA GLU A 37 16.16 18.38 6.04
C GLU A 37 17.26 19.03 6.88
N LEU A 38 18.09 18.28 7.61
CA LEU A 38 19.24 18.87 8.30
C LEU A 38 20.28 19.40 7.32
N ALA A 39 20.56 18.68 6.22
CA ALA A 39 21.48 19.15 5.18
C ALA A 39 20.99 20.44 4.48
N ALA A 40 19.67 20.65 4.39
CA ALA A 40 19.07 21.77 3.67
C ALA A 40 18.61 22.94 4.54
N ARG A 41 18.70 22.84 5.88
CA ARG A 41 18.11 23.83 6.80
C ARG A 41 19.17 24.42 7.75
N ARG A 42 18.93 25.66 8.14
CA ARG A 42 19.84 26.45 8.98
C ARG A 42 19.99 25.96 10.43
N ASN A 43 19.05 25.17 10.95
CA ASN A 43 19.06 24.68 12.33
C ASN A 43 18.09 23.49 12.55
N VAL A 44 18.27 22.80 13.67
CA VAL A 44 17.49 21.62 14.09
C VAL A 44 15.99 21.92 14.15
N LYS A 45 15.57 23.06 14.72
CA LYS A 45 14.15 23.45 14.81
C LYS A 45 13.49 23.56 13.43
N ALA A 46 14.19 24.12 12.45
CA ALA A 46 13.71 24.21 11.08
C ALA A 46 13.64 22.82 10.42
N ALA A 47 14.62 21.95 10.66
CA ALA A 47 14.62 20.58 10.17
C ALA A 47 13.47 19.74 10.76
N ILE A 48 13.16 19.87 12.06
CA ILE A 48 12.00 19.23 12.69
C ILE A 48 10.70 19.64 11.99
N LYS A 49 10.50 20.95 11.81
CA LYS A 49 9.28 21.47 11.15
C LYS A 49 9.18 20.95 9.71
N ALA A 50 10.27 20.98 8.96
CA ALA A 50 10.27 20.52 7.57
C ALA A 50 10.05 19.01 7.46
N THR A 51 10.66 18.21 8.35
CA THR A 51 10.45 16.76 8.42
C THR A 51 8.98 16.43 8.70
N LYS A 52 8.35 17.09 9.67
CA LYS A 52 6.92 16.94 9.96
C LYS A 52 6.04 17.33 8.77
N ASN A 53 6.38 18.42 8.07
CA ASN A 53 5.65 18.84 6.87
C ASN A 53 5.77 17.81 5.74
N LYS A 54 6.96 17.24 5.55
CA LYS A 54 7.19 16.22 4.53
C LYS A 54 6.42 14.95 4.85
N LEU A 55 6.49 14.45 6.09
CA LEU A 55 5.67 13.33 6.57
C LEU A 55 4.18 13.57 6.37
N HIS A 56 3.69 14.79 6.59
CA HIS A 56 2.29 15.11 6.35
C HIS A 56 1.90 14.95 4.87
N GLN A 57 2.78 15.34 3.94
CA GLN A 57 2.55 15.23 2.50
C GLN A 57 2.55 13.77 2.02
N ILE A 58 3.45 12.94 2.56
CA ILE A 58 3.64 11.55 2.07
C ILE A 58 2.78 10.52 2.83
N VAL A 59 2.51 10.72 4.12
CA VAL A 59 1.75 9.77 4.96
C VAL A 59 0.37 10.34 5.31
N GLY A 60 0.33 11.62 5.69
CA GLY A 60 -0.86 12.23 6.26
C GLY A 60 -2.02 12.47 5.29
N ALA A 61 -1.84 12.17 4.00
CA ALA A 61 -2.90 12.22 2.99
C ALA A 61 -3.78 10.96 2.97
N TYR A 62 -3.33 9.85 3.55
CA TYR A 62 -3.98 8.54 3.41
C TYR A 62 -4.84 8.13 4.61
N VAL A 63 -4.50 8.61 5.81
CA VAL A 63 -5.21 8.30 7.06
C VAL A 63 -5.98 9.54 7.53
N GLU A 64 -7.29 9.54 7.30
CA GLU A 64 -8.18 10.66 7.66
C GLU A 64 -8.65 10.61 9.12
N GLN A 65 -8.63 9.42 9.73
CA GLN A 65 -9.09 9.19 11.11
C GLN A 65 -8.06 8.42 11.92
N ARG A 66 -8.08 8.62 13.25
CA ARG A 66 -7.25 7.83 14.16
C ARG A 66 -7.65 6.36 14.07
N ILE A 67 -6.68 5.49 13.77
CA ILE A 67 -6.87 4.05 13.76
C ILE A 67 -6.93 3.55 15.20
N ASP A 68 -8.06 2.97 15.60
CA ASP A 68 -8.22 2.23 16.84
C ASP A 68 -8.30 0.74 16.50
N VAL A 69 -7.17 0.06 16.63
CA VAL A 69 -7.04 -1.35 16.24
C VAL A 69 -8.01 -2.24 17.00
N ALA A 70 -8.22 -1.99 18.29
CA ALA A 70 -9.09 -2.81 19.12
C ALA A 70 -10.56 -2.63 18.70
N ASP A 71 -10.94 -1.41 18.34
CA ASP A 71 -12.29 -1.12 17.82
C ASP A 71 -12.54 -1.76 16.46
N TRP A 72 -11.59 -1.65 15.54
CA TRP A 72 -11.73 -2.23 14.20
C TRP A 72 -11.79 -3.75 14.23
N VAL A 73 -11.03 -4.39 15.13
CA VAL A 73 -11.10 -5.84 15.35
C VAL A 73 -12.45 -6.25 15.92
N ARG A 74 -13.00 -5.51 16.91
CA ARG A 74 -14.35 -5.75 17.41
C ARG A 74 -15.40 -5.60 16.31
N GLN A 75 -15.25 -4.60 15.44
CA GLN A 75 -16.15 -4.38 14.31
C GLN A 75 -16.14 -5.56 13.32
N LEU A 76 -14.97 -6.13 13.02
CA LEU A 76 -14.84 -7.31 12.15
C LEU A 76 -15.45 -8.58 12.78
N GLN A 77 -15.35 -8.71 14.10
CA GLN A 77 -15.89 -9.87 14.85
C GLN A 77 -17.39 -9.73 15.16
N ALA A 78 -17.99 -8.57 14.93
CA ALA A 78 -19.40 -8.35 15.20
C ALA A 78 -20.26 -9.20 14.26
N HIS A 79 -21.18 -9.97 14.85
CA HIS A 79 -22.12 -10.83 14.12
C HIS A 79 -23.39 -10.08 13.68
N GLU A 80 -23.58 -8.83 14.10
CA GLU A 80 -24.76 -8.04 13.78
C GLU A 80 -24.66 -7.38 12.39
N VAL A 81 -25.80 -7.27 11.71
CA VAL A 81 -25.95 -6.57 10.43
C VAL A 81 -26.82 -5.33 10.66
N PRO A 82 -26.27 -4.10 10.68
CA PRO A 82 -27.09 -2.91 10.62
C PRO A 82 -27.35 -2.45 9.17
N SER A 83 -28.64 -2.45 8.77
CA SER A 83 -29.31 -1.56 7.79
C SER A 83 -28.92 -1.58 6.29
N PRO A 84 -29.75 -1.00 5.39
CA PRO A 84 -29.90 -1.47 4.01
C PRO A 84 -28.66 -1.21 3.17
N THR A 85 -28.22 -2.27 2.50
CA THR A 85 -27.15 -2.22 1.52
C THR A 85 -27.59 -1.46 0.27
N THR A 86 -26.68 -0.72 -0.34
CA THR A 86 -26.89 -0.30 -1.73
C THR A 86 -26.76 -1.53 -2.64
N VAL A 87 -27.45 -1.55 -3.79
CA VAL A 87 -27.33 -2.64 -4.79
C VAL A 87 -25.86 -2.88 -5.19
N SER A 88 -25.05 -1.82 -5.23
CA SER A 88 -23.62 -1.89 -5.53
C SER A 88 -22.82 -2.61 -4.44
N GLU A 89 -23.15 -2.39 -3.18
CA GLU A 89 -22.47 -3.03 -2.05
C GLU A 89 -22.88 -4.50 -1.90
N ASP A 90 -24.15 -4.84 -2.17
CA ASP A 90 -24.60 -6.24 -2.17
C ASP A 90 -23.86 -7.04 -3.25
N ALA A 91 -23.68 -6.47 -4.44
CA ALA A 91 -22.92 -7.11 -5.51
C ALA A 91 -21.45 -7.37 -5.11
N LEU A 92 -20.81 -6.44 -4.38
CA LEU A 92 -19.46 -6.65 -3.86
C LEU A 92 -19.41 -7.74 -2.79
N ILE A 93 -20.40 -7.79 -1.88
CA ILE A 93 -20.49 -8.83 -0.87
C ILE A 93 -20.66 -10.20 -1.52
N GLN A 94 -21.56 -10.33 -2.50
CA GLN A 94 -21.76 -11.60 -3.21
C GLN A 94 -20.52 -12.02 -3.99
N ALA A 95 -19.82 -11.09 -4.63
CA ALA A 95 -18.55 -11.38 -5.31
C ALA A 95 -17.48 -11.91 -4.34
N ALA A 96 -17.37 -11.32 -3.15
CA ALA A 96 -16.44 -11.80 -2.12
C ALA A 96 -16.82 -13.18 -1.59
N LEU A 97 -18.10 -13.43 -1.33
CA LEU A 97 -18.58 -14.73 -0.84
C LEU A 97 -18.45 -15.85 -1.88
N ALA A 98 -18.38 -15.52 -3.17
CA ALA A 98 -18.09 -16.48 -4.24
C ALA A 98 -16.60 -16.86 -4.33
N ASN A 99 -15.71 -16.11 -3.68
CA ASN A 99 -14.28 -16.40 -3.62
C ASN A 99 -13.95 -17.27 -2.40
N SER A 100 -13.00 -18.21 -2.52
CA SER A 100 -12.59 -19.08 -1.42
C SER A 100 -12.09 -18.33 -0.19
N HIS A 101 -11.51 -17.14 -0.38
CA HIS A 101 -10.99 -16.29 0.69
C HIS A 101 -12.08 -15.44 1.39
N GLY A 102 -13.30 -15.40 0.84
CA GLY A 102 -14.43 -14.69 1.45
C GLY A 102 -15.55 -15.62 1.93
N ALA A 103 -15.70 -16.80 1.32
CA ALA A 103 -16.81 -17.73 1.55
C ALA A 103 -17.00 -18.10 3.03
N HIS A 104 -15.91 -18.29 3.78
CA HIS A 104 -15.96 -18.66 5.20
C HIS A 104 -16.11 -17.48 6.17
N LEU A 105 -15.94 -16.25 5.71
CA LEU A 105 -15.97 -15.05 6.56
C LEU A 105 -17.39 -14.55 6.86
N GLY A 106 -18.32 -14.81 5.94
CA GLY A 106 -19.71 -14.37 6.04
C GLY A 106 -19.92 -12.88 5.71
N ALA A 107 -21.17 -12.52 5.41
CA ALA A 107 -21.52 -11.20 4.89
C ALA A 107 -21.18 -10.03 5.84
N SER A 108 -21.36 -10.21 7.15
CA SER A 108 -21.07 -9.17 8.16
C SER A 108 -19.59 -8.79 8.17
N PHE A 109 -18.69 -9.78 8.08
CA PHE A 109 -17.25 -9.55 8.04
C PHE A 109 -16.83 -8.80 6.76
N ILE A 110 -17.37 -9.21 5.61
CA ILE A 110 -17.11 -8.54 4.33
C ILE A 110 -17.60 -7.09 4.37
N ARG A 111 -18.78 -6.83 4.93
CA ARG A 111 -19.31 -5.48 5.09
C ARG A 111 -18.42 -4.62 6.01
N ALA A 112 -18.00 -5.16 7.16
CA ALA A 112 -17.07 -4.47 8.05
C ALA A 112 -15.74 -4.17 7.33
N SER A 113 -15.24 -5.09 6.50
CA SER A 113 -14.04 -4.87 5.68
C SER A 113 -14.23 -3.71 4.69
N LEU A 114 -15.37 -3.64 4.00
CA LEU A 114 -15.71 -2.54 3.08
C LEU A 114 -15.77 -1.19 3.80
N ASP A 115 -16.42 -1.14 4.97
CA ASP A 115 -16.50 0.08 5.79
C ASP A 115 -15.11 0.56 6.24
N LEU A 116 -14.27 -0.35 6.75
CA LEU A 116 -12.91 -0.01 7.17
C LEU A 116 -12.04 0.44 5.99
N MET A 117 -12.16 -0.23 4.83
CA MET A 117 -11.50 0.21 3.60
C MET A 117 -11.93 1.64 3.19
N ALA A 118 -13.18 2.04 3.45
CA ALA A 118 -13.67 3.38 3.17
C ALA A 118 -13.06 4.47 4.06
N ARG A 119 -12.46 4.10 5.21
CA ARG A 119 -11.79 5.04 6.14
C ARG A 119 -10.35 5.37 5.76
N HIS A 120 -9.82 4.74 4.71
CA HIS A 120 -8.47 4.98 4.20
C HIS A 120 -8.54 5.44 2.74
N ALA A 121 -7.93 6.59 2.41
CA ALA A 121 -8.18 7.28 1.16
C ALA A 121 -7.89 6.42 -0.09
N SER A 122 -6.75 5.70 -0.08
CA SER A 122 -6.32 4.85 -1.21
C SER A 122 -7.30 3.72 -1.50
N THR A 123 -7.80 3.04 -0.46
CA THR A 123 -8.72 1.91 -0.57
C THR A 123 -10.15 2.39 -0.81
N ARG A 124 -10.57 3.50 -0.20
CA ARG A 124 -11.88 4.13 -0.46
C ARG A 124 -12.07 4.46 -1.93
N GLU A 125 -11.05 5.06 -2.56
CA GLU A 125 -11.06 5.35 -4.00
C GLU A 125 -11.20 4.08 -4.86
N ARG A 126 -10.69 2.94 -4.38
CA ARG A 126 -10.73 1.65 -5.08
C ARG A 126 -12.02 0.89 -4.86
N LEU A 127 -12.78 1.13 -3.78
CA LEU A 127 -14.01 0.39 -3.46
C LEU A 127 -14.98 0.21 -4.64
N PRO A 128 -15.29 1.25 -5.45
CA PRO A 128 -16.24 1.10 -6.57
C PRO A 128 -15.76 0.15 -7.67
N ILE A 129 -14.46 -0.13 -7.71
CA ILE A 129 -13.81 -0.94 -8.74
C ILE A 129 -13.13 -2.18 -8.17
N VAL A 130 -13.16 -2.43 -6.85
CA VAL A 130 -12.27 -3.40 -6.17
C VAL A 130 -12.35 -4.81 -6.78
N HIS A 131 -13.56 -5.30 -7.02
CA HIS A 131 -13.77 -6.62 -7.62
C HIS A 131 -13.21 -6.68 -9.05
N ARG A 132 -13.58 -5.71 -9.89
CA ARG A 132 -13.15 -5.65 -11.28
C ARG A 132 -11.65 -5.42 -11.41
N PHE A 133 -11.08 -4.61 -10.52
CA PHE A 133 -9.65 -4.27 -10.49
C PHE A 133 -8.80 -5.54 -10.39
N TYR A 134 -9.09 -6.41 -9.42
CA TYR A 134 -8.33 -7.65 -9.28
C TYR A 134 -8.71 -8.72 -10.29
N ALA A 135 -10.01 -8.88 -10.57
CA ALA A 135 -10.48 -9.88 -11.53
C ALA A 135 -9.92 -9.65 -12.94
N GLU A 136 -9.92 -8.41 -13.45
CA GLU A 136 -9.41 -8.10 -14.79
C GLU A 136 -7.88 -8.18 -14.87
N ILE A 137 -7.17 -7.65 -13.87
CA ILE A 137 -5.70 -7.57 -13.92
C ILE A 137 -5.07 -8.96 -13.78
N LEU A 138 -5.65 -9.82 -12.93
CA LEU A 138 -5.07 -11.11 -12.59
C LEU A 138 -5.68 -12.28 -13.40
N ALA A 139 -6.60 -12.01 -14.34
CA ALA A 139 -7.31 -13.03 -15.11
C ALA A 139 -6.39 -14.01 -15.86
N ASP A 140 -5.32 -13.48 -16.47
CA ASP A 140 -4.42 -14.24 -17.36
C ASP A 140 -3.15 -14.72 -16.64
N LEU A 141 -3.11 -14.64 -15.30
CA LEU A 141 -1.97 -15.09 -14.52
C LEU A 141 -2.09 -16.57 -14.14
N PRO A 142 -0.95 -17.29 -14.00
CA PRO A 142 -0.97 -18.58 -13.34
C PRO A 142 -1.46 -18.44 -11.88
N PRO A 143 -1.86 -19.54 -11.22
CA PRO A 143 -2.28 -19.50 -9.82
C PRO A 143 -1.25 -18.81 -8.92
N ILE A 144 -1.63 -17.69 -8.32
CA ILE A 144 -0.79 -16.91 -7.40
C ILE A 144 -0.88 -17.51 -6.01
N ARG A 145 0.23 -18.08 -5.53
CA ARG A 145 0.33 -18.78 -4.23
C ARG A 145 1.10 -17.98 -3.19
N SER A 146 1.77 -16.89 -3.60
CA SER A 146 2.46 -15.99 -2.69
C SER A 146 2.35 -14.55 -3.17
N VAL A 147 2.07 -13.64 -2.22
CA VAL A 147 1.89 -12.20 -2.49
C VAL A 147 2.78 -11.38 -1.56
N LEU A 148 3.39 -10.31 -2.08
CA LEU A 148 4.04 -9.26 -1.29
C LEU A 148 3.35 -7.93 -1.55
N ASP A 149 2.62 -7.39 -0.57
CA ASP A 149 1.95 -6.08 -0.64
C ASP A 149 2.80 -5.02 0.07
N VAL A 150 3.44 -4.13 -0.70
CA VAL A 150 4.34 -3.09 -0.19
C VAL A 150 3.63 -1.75 -0.06
N GLY A 151 3.76 -1.10 1.10
CA GLY A 151 2.96 0.07 1.43
C GLY A 151 1.47 -0.27 1.44
N CYS A 152 1.13 -1.38 2.08
CA CYS A 152 -0.15 -2.06 1.89
C CYS A 152 -1.36 -1.23 2.35
N GLY A 153 -1.19 -0.30 3.29
CA GLY A 153 -2.31 0.41 3.90
C GLY A 153 -3.39 -0.57 4.38
N LEU A 154 -4.63 -0.37 3.93
CA LEU A 154 -5.75 -1.30 4.17
C LEU A 154 -6.06 -2.23 2.99
N ASN A 155 -5.19 -2.31 1.98
CA ASN A 155 -5.41 -3.15 0.81
C ASN A 155 -5.57 -4.66 1.12
N PRO A 156 -4.94 -5.24 2.16
CA PRO A 156 -5.17 -6.64 2.51
C PRO A 156 -6.63 -6.97 2.84
N LEU A 157 -7.47 -5.97 3.19
CA LEU A 157 -8.91 -6.19 3.35
C LEU A 157 -9.61 -6.55 2.04
N ALA A 158 -8.95 -6.33 0.90
CA ALA A 158 -9.45 -6.64 -0.43
C ALA A 158 -9.18 -8.09 -0.87
N ILE A 159 -8.49 -8.91 -0.07
CA ILE A 159 -8.18 -10.32 -0.39
C ILE A 159 -9.42 -11.12 -0.84
N PRO A 160 -10.63 -10.97 -0.26
CA PRO A 160 -11.83 -11.68 -0.72
C PRO A 160 -12.23 -11.41 -2.18
N TRP A 161 -11.70 -10.36 -2.82
CA TRP A 161 -11.95 -10.05 -4.23
C TRP A 161 -10.77 -10.41 -5.16
N MET A 162 -9.68 -10.94 -4.62
CA MET A 162 -8.50 -11.33 -5.40
C MET A 162 -8.61 -12.81 -5.82
N PRO A 163 -8.41 -13.16 -7.10
CA PRO A 163 -8.39 -14.56 -7.56
C PRO A 163 -7.06 -15.25 -7.19
N LEU A 164 -6.74 -15.31 -5.89
CA LEU A 164 -5.55 -15.97 -5.35
C LEU A 164 -5.80 -17.47 -5.15
N ALA A 165 -4.73 -18.27 -5.15
CA ALA A 165 -4.83 -19.68 -4.80
C ALA A 165 -5.39 -19.86 -3.37
N PRO A 166 -6.15 -20.94 -3.07
CA PRO A 166 -6.72 -21.15 -1.74
C PRO A 166 -5.68 -21.24 -0.61
N ASP A 167 -4.46 -21.67 -0.92
CA ASP A 167 -3.33 -21.82 -0.01
C ASP A 167 -2.34 -20.64 -0.07
N VAL A 168 -2.79 -19.47 -0.52
CA VAL A 168 -1.92 -18.29 -0.68
C VAL A 168 -1.24 -17.88 0.64
N VAL A 169 0.04 -17.55 0.54
CA VAL A 169 0.81 -16.89 1.61
C VAL A 169 0.90 -15.40 1.31
N TYR A 170 0.34 -14.56 2.18
CA TYR A 170 0.25 -13.11 1.99
C TYR A 170 1.22 -12.36 2.90
N HIS A 171 2.28 -11.82 2.32
CA HIS A 171 3.20 -10.92 3.00
C HIS A 171 2.77 -9.48 2.80
N ALA A 172 2.72 -8.69 3.86
CA ALA A 172 2.33 -7.28 3.80
C ALA A 172 3.33 -6.41 4.56
N SER A 173 3.57 -5.20 4.08
CA SER A 173 4.42 -4.26 4.78
C SER A 173 3.94 -2.82 4.65
N ASP A 174 4.08 -2.06 5.72
CA ASP A 174 3.79 -0.63 5.76
C ASP A 174 4.77 0.09 6.70
N ILE A 175 4.85 1.42 6.59
CA ILE A 175 5.66 2.26 7.48
C ILE A 175 4.92 2.57 8.79
N ASP A 176 3.60 2.44 8.86
CA ASP A 176 2.82 2.73 10.07
C ASP A 176 2.63 1.47 10.92
N ARG A 177 3.16 1.48 12.14
CA ARG A 177 3.06 0.39 13.11
C ARG A 177 1.62 0.04 13.49
N THR A 178 0.72 1.00 13.45
CA THR A 178 -0.72 0.80 13.76
C THR A 178 -1.40 0.04 12.62
N ILE A 179 -1.10 0.40 11.37
CA ILE A 179 -1.58 -0.33 10.19
C ILE A 179 -1.06 -1.76 10.24
N VAL A 180 0.24 -1.96 10.43
CA VAL A 180 0.86 -3.29 10.53
C VAL A 180 0.21 -4.14 11.63
N ALA A 181 0.00 -3.57 12.82
CA ALA A 181 -0.64 -4.28 13.93
C ALA A 181 -2.10 -4.66 13.62
N PHE A 182 -2.83 -3.81 12.91
CA PHE A 182 -4.20 -4.12 12.48
C PHE A 182 -4.23 -5.19 11.39
N ILE A 183 -3.41 -5.06 10.33
CA ILE A 183 -3.38 -6.03 9.23
C ILE A 183 -2.95 -7.42 9.72
N ALA A 184 -2.02 -7.50 10.68
CA ALA A 184 -1.66 -8.78 11.29
C ALA A 184 -2.87 -9.48 11.95
N GLN A 185 -3.72 -8.74 12.65
CA GLN A 185 -4.95 -9.27 13.24
C GLN A 185 -6.00 -9.59 12.17
N TYR A 186 -6.11 -8.77 11.14
CA TYR A 186 -7.01 -9.02 10.01
C TYR A 186 -6.68 -10.34 9.30
N LEU A 187 -5.42 -10.57 8.94
CA LEU A 187 -5.01 -11.82 8.27
C LEU A 187 -5.31 -13.06 9.14
N ALA A 188 -5.07 -12.96 10.46
CA ALA A 188 -5.39 -14.02 11.39
C ALA A 188 -6.90 -14.31 11.47
N LEU A 189 -7.74 -13.28 11.54
CA LEU A 189 -9.20 -13.42 11.51
C LEU A 189 -9.71 -13.96 10.18
N ALA A 190 -9.08 -13.56 9.08
CA ALA A 190 -9.43 -13.98 7.73
C ALA A 190 -8.94 -15.41 7.42
N GLY A 191 -8.11 -16.02 8.28
CA GLY A 191 -7.52 -17.34 8.05
C GLY A 191 -6.46 -17.35 6.95
N ILE A 192 -5.81 -16.21 6.68
CA ILE A 192 -4.78 -16.07 5.65
C ILE A 192 -3.40 -16.24 6.26
N ALA A 193 -2.61 -17.17 5.72
CA ALA A 193 -1.23 -17.38 6.14
C ALA A 193 -0.32 -16.24 5.64
N GLY A 194 0.75 -15.92 6.38
CA GLY A 194 1.76 -14.96 5.95
C GLY A 194 2.36 -14.13 7.08
N SER A 195 2.95 -13.00 6.71
CA SER A 195 3.64 -12.11 7.66
C SER A 195 3.33 -10.65 7.38
N VAL A 196 3.23 -9.85 8.43
CA VAL A 196 3.05 -8.41 8.33
C VAL A 196 4.19 -7.72 9.07
N GLU A 197 4.89 -6.80 8.42
CA GLU A 197 6.04 -6.14 9.02
C GLU A 197 6.06 -4.63 8.80
N VAL A 198 6.73 -3.94 9.72
CA VAL A 198 7.01 -2.51 9.59
C VAL A 198 8.23 -2.36 8.71
N ARG A 199 8.06 -1.85 7.49
CA ARG A 199 9.15 -1.70 6.52
C ARG A 199 9.08 -0.35 5.83
N ASP A 200 10.21 0.33 5.86
CA ASP A 200 10.47 1.48 5.01
C ASP A 200 11.12 1.01 3.70
N GLN A 201 10.32 0.91 2.64
CA GLN A 201 10.77 0.49 1.32
C GLN A 201 11.80 1.45 0.69
N ALA A 202 11.87 2.70 1.14
CA ALA A 202 12.89 3.63 0.65
C ALA A 202 14.28 3.31 1.21
N ALA A 203 14.34 2.79 2.44
CA ALA A 203 15.58 2.41 3.11
C ALA A 203 15.95 0.93 2.89
N HIS A 204 14.96 0.03 2.89
CA HIS A 204 15.13 -1.42 2.83
C HIS A 204 14.19 -2.02 1.77
N PRO A 205 14.44 -1.74 0.47
CA PRO A 205 13.56 -2.15 -0.60
C PRO A 205 13.46 -3.68 -0.73
N GLY A 206 12.29 -4.18 -1.09
CA GLY A 206 12.03 -5.59 -1.39
C GLY A 206 11.23 -6.32 -0.31
N GLY A 207 11.50 -7.62 -0.19
CA GLY A 207 10.80 -8.57 0.68
C GLY A 207 11.14 -10.01 0.27
N PRO A 208 10.41 -11.02 0.77
CA PRO A 208 10.60 -12.40 0.34
C PRO A 208 10.28 -12.57 -1.17
N PRO A 209 10.86 -13.59 -1.83
CA PRO A 209 10.44 -13.98 -3.17
C PRO A 209 8.97 -14.44 -3.16
N VAL A 210 8.19 -13.97 -4.12
CA VAL A 210 6.75 -14.27 -4.24
C VAL A 210 6.33 -14.38 -5.71
N ASP A 211 5.13 -14.90 -5.98
CA ASP A 211 4.57 -14.94 -7.33
C ASP A 211 4.11 -13.56 -7.80
N LEU A 212 3.52 -12.76 -6.89
CA LEU A 212 2.98 -11.44 -7.19
C LEU A 212 3.40 -10.40 -6.14
N ALA A 213 4.06 -9.33 -6.57
CA ALA A 213 4.26 -8.15 -5.72
C ALA A 213 3.26 -7.04 -6.07
N LEU A 214 2.68 -6.40 -5.06
CA LEU A 214 1.76 -5.27 -5.18
C LEU A 214 2.44 -3.99 -4.69
N ALA A 215 2.49 -2.97 -5.52
CA ALA A 215 2.98 -1.63 -5.17
C ALA A 215 1.94 -0.59 -5.59
N LEU A 216 0.82 -0.56 -4.87
CA LEU A 216 -0.38 0.18 -5.27
C LEU A 216 -0.35 1.62 -4.77
N LYS A 217 -0.37 2.59 -5.70
CA LYS A 217 -0.29 4.05 -5.43
C LYS A 217 0.96 4.46 -4.62
N LEU A 218 1.99 3.61 -4.55
CA LEU A 218 3.18 3.81 -3.73
C LEU A 218 4.30 4.58 -4.46
N LEU A 219 4.52 4.28 -5.74
CA LEU A 219 5.67 4.75 -6.52
C LEU A 219 5.78 6.30 -6.56
N PRO A 220 4.67 7.06 -6.70
CA PRO A 220 4.73 8.52 -6.60
C PRO A 220 5.22 9.03 -5.24
N VAL A 221 4.84 8.34 -4.16
CA VAL A 221 5.25 8.70 -2.80
C VAL A 221 6.75 8.47 -2.62
N LEU A 222 7.26 7.35 -3.13
CA LEU A 222 8.69 7.03 -3.12
C LEU A 222 9.53 8.08 -3.87
N GLU A 223 9.10 8.49 -5.07
CA GLU A 223 9.80 9.56 -5.82
C GLU A 223 9.74 10.93 -5.14
N GLN A 224 8.69 11.19 -4.34
CA GLN A 224 8.63 12.41 -3.52
C GLN A 224 9.60 12.35 -2.35
N ILE A 225 9.89 11.17 -1.80
CA ILE A 225 10.90 10.99 -0.76
C ILE A 225 12.26 11.28 -1.38
N GLU A 226 12.63 10.52 -2.42
CA GLU A 226 13.91 10.65 -3.13
C GLU A 226 13.74 10.23 -4.58
N ARG A 227 14.35 10.98 -5.49
CA ARG A 227 14.38 10.60 -6.91
C ARG A 227 15.09 9.26 -7.08
N GLY A 228 14.48 8.35 -7.84
CA GLY A 228 15.04 7.04 -8.17
C GLY A 228 14.77 5.94 -7.14
N VAL A 229 14.13 6.23 -5.99
CA VAL A 229 13.69 5.16 -5.07
C VAL A 229 12.65 4.26 -5.71
N ALA A 230 11.76 4.79 -6.56
CA ALA A 230 10.77 3.96 -7.23
C ALA A 230 11.43 2.87 -8.08
N ALA A 231 12.47 3.23 -8.84
CA ALA A 231 13.26 2.28 -9.64
C ALA A 231 13.93 1.23 -8.75
N ARG A 232 14.62 1.65 -7.68
CA ARG A 232 15.28 0.74 -6.74
C ARG A 232 14.32 -0.25 -6.10
N VAL A 233 13.13 0.22 -5.69
CA VAL A 233 12.08 -0.65 -5.14
C VAL A 233 11.60 -1.62 -6.19
N LEU A 234 11.27 -1.17 -7.41
CA LEU A 234 10.85 -2.07 -8.48
C LEU A 234 11.91 -3.13 -8.77
N ASP A 235 13.18 -2.78 -8.89
CA ASP A 235 14.26 -3.73 -9.17
C ASP A 235 14.43 -4.76 -8.03
N ALA A 236 14.25 -4.34 -6.77
CA ALA A 236 14.39 -5.19 -5.58
C ALA A 236 13.21 -6.15 -5.33
N LEU A 237 12.03 -5.91 -5.92
CA LEU A 237 10.88 -6.81 -5.78
C LEU A 237 11.18 -8.13 -6.52
N ASP A 238 11.38 -9.21 -5.76
CA ASP A 238 11.65 -10.53 -6.31
C ASP A 238 10.34 -11.28 -6.62
N ALA A 239 9.73 -10.91 -7.74
CA ALA A 239 8.49 -11.52 -8.22
C ALA A 239 8.44 -11.51 -9.76
N PRO A 240 7.95 -12.60 -10.39
CA PRO A 240 7.73 -12.61 -11.84
C PRO A 240 6.63 -11.63 -12.25
N PHE A 241 5.64 -11.39 -11.39
CA PHE A 241 4.58 -10.42 -11.61
C PHE A 241 4.65 -9.28 -10.59
N VAL A 242 4.63 -8.03 -11.07
CA VAL A 242 4.55 -6.84 -10.21
C VAL A 242 3.39 -5.98 -10.66
N LEU A 243 2.38 -5.81 -9.80
CA LEU A 243 1.26 -4.91 -10.02
C LEU A 243 1.55 -3.54 -9.40
N VAL A 244 1.68 -2.54 -10.24
CA VAL A 244 1.86 -1.13 -9.84
C VAL A 244 0.59 -0.37 -10.17
N SER A 245 0.19 0.57 -9.29
CA SER A 245 -0.89 1.49 -9.62
C SER A 245 -0.61 2.94 -9.23
N TYR A 246 -1.36 3.85 -9.83
CA TYR A 246 -1.27 5.29 -9.67
C TYR A 246 -2.67 5.89 -9.45
N PRO A 247 -2.83 6.85 -8.53
CA PRO A 247 -4.08 7.59 -8.40
C PRO A 247 -4.26 8.52 -9.62
N VAL A 248 -5.41 8.48 -10.28
CA VAL A 248 -5.75 9.40 -11.38
C VAL A 248 -7.07 10.09 -11.10
N GLN A 249 -7.12 11.42 -11.18
CA GLN A 249 -8.41 12.11 -11.18
C GLN A 249 -9.04 11.94 -12.56
N THR A 250 -10.26 11.39 -12.61
CA THR A 250 -11.04 11.28 -13.85
C THR A 250 -11.18 12.64 -14.52
N LEU A 251 -11.14 12.67 -15.86
CA LEU A 251 -11.17 13.85 -16.74
C LEU A 251 -12.43 14.74 -16.65
N GLY A 252 -13.23 14.65 -15.58
CA GLY A 252 -14.36 15.52 -15.28
C GLY A 252 -13.98 16.62 -14.30
N GLY A 253 -13.46 17.73 -14.82
CA GLY A 253 -13.25 18.97 -14.04
C GLY A 253 -11.79 19.26 -13.68
N ARG A 254 -11.08 19.91 -14.62
CA ARG A 254 -9.79 20.62 -14.43
C ARG A 254 -8.68 19.89 -13.66
N ARG A 255 -8.04 18.92 -14.33
CA ARG A 255 -6.57 18.67 -14.32
C ARG A 255 -6.18 17.71 -15.45
N LYS A 256 -6.14 18.22 -16.70
CA LYS A 256 -5.59 17.49 -17.86
C LYS A 256 -4.09 17.24 -17.63
N GLY A 257 -3.64 15.98 -17.53
CA GLY A 257 -2.20 15.63 -17.60
C GLY A 257 -1.63 14.67 -16.55
N MET A 258 -2.36 14.30 -15.49
CA MET A 258 -1.82 13.37 -14.47
C MET A 258 -1.62 11.95 -15.00
N GLY A 259 -2.59 11.39 -15.74
CA GLY A 259 -2.45 10.08 -16.40
C GLY A 259 -1.21 10.02 -17.29
N ALA A 260 -1.02 11.01 -18.16
CA ALA A 260 0.16 11.13 -19.01
C ALA A 260 1.48 11.28 -18.25
N THR A 261 1.45 11.82 -17.02
CA THR A 261 2.66 11.98 -16.19
C THR A 261 3.07 10.66 -15.55
N TYR A 262 2.10 9.90 -15.04
CA TYR A 262 2.35 8.57 -14.48
C TYR A 262 2.66 7.53 -15.57
N GLU A 263 2.09 7.68 -16.76
CA GLU A 263 2.50 6.92 -17.95
C GLU A 263 3.98 7.13 -18.27
N ARG A 264 4.42 8.40 -18.44
CA ARG A 264 5.84 8.70 -18.67
C ARG A 264 6.75 8.21 -17.55
N GLN A 265 6.28 8.26 -16.30
CA GLN A 265 7.04 7.71 -15.17
C GLN A 265 7.18 6.20 -15.31
N MET A 266 6.10 5.47 -15.58
CA MET A 266 6.14 4.02 -15.77
C MET A 266 7.02 3.64 -16.96
N GLU A 267 6.86 4.31 -18.11
CA GLU A 267 7.70 4.15 -19.30
C GLU A 267 9.18 4.33 -18.95
N ALA A 268 9.55 5.40 -18.23
CA ALA A 268 10.94 5.62 -17.81
C ALA A 268 11.44 4.55 -16.83
N LEU A 269 10.57 3.99 -15.99
CA LEU A 269 10.92 2.92 -15.05
C LEU A 269 11.12 1.57 -15.72
N VAL A 270 10.55 1.34 -16.90
CA VAL A 270 10.70 0.08 -17.65
C VAL A 270 11.57 0.20 -18.89
N THR A 271 11.93 1.42 -19.28
CA THR A 271 12.91 1.69 -20.34
C THR A 271 14.21 0.95 -20.03
N GLU A 272 14.79 0.32 -21.06
CA GLU A 272 16.01 -0.50 -20.98
C GLU A 272 15.89 -1.77 -20.12
N ARG A 273 14.68 -2.16 -19.71
CA ARG A 273 14.41 -3.45 -19.04
C ARG A 273 13.70 -4.40 -19.99
N GLU A 274 14.05 -5.68 -19.93
CA GLU A 274 13.36 -6.75 -20.66
C GLU A 274 12.06 -7.16 -19.93
N TRP A 275 11.22 -6.19 -19.59
CA TRP A 275 9.96 -6.40 -18.88
C TRP A 275 8.78 -6.14 -19.80
N GLU A 276 7.80 -7.04 -19.79
CA GLU A 276 6.52 -6.81 -20.47
C GLU A 276 5.60 -6.02 -19.55
N VAL A 277 4.89 -5.02 -20.08
CA VAL A 277 3.98 -4.18 -19.29
C VAL A 277 2.60 -4.16 -19.92
N GLN A 278 1.61 -4.64 -19.18
CA GLN A 278 0.20 -4.55 -19.56
C GLN A 278 -0.48 -3.43 -18.77
N ARG A 279 -1.22 -2.57 -19.46
CA ARG A 279 -1.87 -1.38 -18.90
C ARG A 279 -3.36 -1.61 -18.70
N PHE A 280 -3.89 -1.12 -17.58
CA PHE A 280 -5.31 -1.16 -17.23
C PHE A 280 -5.80 0.21 -16.73
N VAL A 281 -6.97 0.66 -17.20
CA VAL A 281 -7.53 1.96 -16.85
C VAL A 281 -8.86 1.78 -16.12
N PHE A 282 -8.93 2.28 -14.90
CA PHE A 282 -10.14 2.30 -14.09
C PHE A 282 -10.52 3.74 -13.73
N PRO A 283 -11.81 3.99 -13.41
CA PRO A 283 -12.20 5.25 -12.77
C PRO A 283 -11.37 5.48 -11.49
N GLY A 284 -10.58 6.54 -11.46
CA GLY A 284 -9.79 6.89 -10.27
C GLY A 284 -8.40 6.25 -10.18
N GLU A 285 -8.12 5.20 -10.97
CA GLU A 285 -6.88 4.43 -10.81
C GLU A 285 -6.33 3.92 -12.15
N LEU A 286 -5.02 4.14 -12.35
CA LEU A 286 -4.27 3.63 -13.49
C LEU A 286 -3.34 2.52 -12.99
N ALA A 287 -3.44 1.32 -13.56
CA ALA A 287 -2.64 0.17 -13.14
C ALA A 287 -1.79 -0.40 -14.28
N PHE A 288 -0.69 -1.00 -13.90
CA PHE A 288 0.28 -1.66 -14.78
C PHE A 288 0.67 -3.00 -14.16
N LEU A 289 0.45 -4.07 -14.90
CA LEU A 289 0.97 -5.39 -14.59
C LEU A 289 2.28 -5.57 -15.34
N ILE A 290 3.37 -5.69 -14.58
CA ILE A 290 4.72 -5.89 -15.11
C ILE A 290 5.03 -7.38 -15.01
N ARG A 291 5.41 -8.00 -16.13
CA ARG A 291 5.99 -9.34 -16.17
C ARG A 291 7.50 -9.20 -16.30
N LYS A 292 8.23 -9.60 -15.26
CA LYS A 292 9.69 -9.58 -15.27
C LYS A 292 10.21 -10.81 -16.00
N GLY A 293 11.13 -10.61 -16.94
CA GLY A 293 11.89 -11.71 -17.54
C GLY A 293 12.58 -12.55 -16.46
N SER A 294 12.71 -13.86 -16.69
CA SER A 294 13.43 -14.75 -15.77
C SER A 294 14.84 -14.21 -15.54
N ARG A 295 15.23 -14.01 -14.27
CA ARG A 295 16.62 -13.65 -13.94
C ARG A 295 17.53 -14.73 -14.52
N GLN A 296 18.41 -14.36 -15.44
CA GLN A 296 19.58 -15.20 -15.73
C GLN A 296 20.40 -15.21 -14.44
N SER A 297 20.46 -16.38 -13.81
CA SER A 297 21.28 -16.67 -12.63
C SER A 297 22.76 -16.49 -12.91
#